data_AF-A0A503WYP8-F1
#
_entry.id   AF-A0A503WYP8-F1
#
_cell.length_a   1.000
_cell.length_b   1.000
_cell.length_c   1.000
_cell.angle_alpha   90.00
_cell.angle_beta   90.00
_cell.angle_gamma   90.00
#
_symmetry.space_group_name_H-M   'P 1'
#
loop_
_entity.id
_entity.type
_entity.pdbx_description
1 polymer ?
#
loop_
_entity_poly.entity_id
_entity_poly.type
_entity_poly.pdbx_seq_one_letter_code
_entity_poly.pdbx_strand_id
1 'polypeptide(L)'
;MKMIAWHGSPILFDRFDVSRIKTASEGFGIYITERRNIASHYAAPGVWRKESDPRAGYVYEVEAPDGEYIDNSKPLDDQPATARAILLDAVAMLSGSMSGWWRFVIANAPTEYPRYTQVGKTLYFARQNGTPVEPTLATAGYAGCKYVTDLANEFAIFDSGALRIISVSALSGGKHPWVEAAQ
;
A
#
# COMPACT_ATOMS: atom_id res chain seq x y z
N MET A 1 14.52 14.56 -1.53
CA MET A 1 13.57 15.69 -1.49
C MET A 1 12.27 15.09 -1.06
N LYS A 2 11.82 15.42 0.16
CA LYS A 2 10.67 14.76 0.76
C LYS A 2 9.41 14.98 -0.06
N MET A 3 8.61 13.92 -0.21
CA MET A 3 7.40 13.90 -1.03
C MET A 3 6.18 14.25 -0.18
N ILE A 4 5.32 15.12 -0.71
CA ILE A 4 3.98 15.36 -0.15
C ILE A 4 3.01 14.34 -0.75
N ALA A 5 2.28 13.66 0.11
CA ALA A 5 1.30 12.66 -0.25
C ALA A 5 0.05 12.77 0.64
N TRP A 6 -0.93 11.92 0.37
CA TRP A 6 -2.20 11.91 1.08
C TRP A 6 -2.57 10.51 1.59
N HIS A 7 -3.13 10.46 2.79
CA HIS A 7 -3.71 9.26 3.40
C HIS A 7 -5.18 9.49 3.76
N GLY A 8 -6.03 8.52 3.45
CA GLY A 8 -7.44 8.55 3.83
C GLY A 8 -7.75 7.54 4.93
N SER A 9 -8.44 7.99 5.97
CA SER A 9 -8.87 7.12 7.08
C SER A 9 -10.30 7.44 7.54
N PRO A 10 -11.11 6.44 7.89
CA PRO A 10 -12.42 6.64 8.52
C PRO A 10 -12.32 7.05 10.00
N ILE A 11 -11.11 7.06 10.57
CA ILE A 11 -10.85 7.33 11.98
C ILE A 11 -9.86 8.49 12.10
N LEU A 12 -10.12 9.40 13.05
CA LEU A 12 -9.21 10.46 13.44
C LEU A 12 -8.13 9.91 14.38
N PHE A 13 -6.88 10.20 14.04
CA PHE A 13 -5.67 9.93 14.81
C PHE A 13 -4.66 11.07 14.66
N ASP A 14 -3.70 11.10 15.57
CA ASP A 14 -2.58 12.04 15.65
C ASP A 14 -1.23 11.44 15.22
N ARG A 15 -1.16 10.12 15.04
CA ARG A 15 0.02 9.41 14.55
C ARG A 15 -0.33 8.15 13.76
N PHE A 16 0.55 7.77 12.84
CA PHE A 16 0.47 6.48 12.16
C PHE A 16 0.95 5.34 13.05
N ASP A 17 0.24 4.21 13.01
CA ASP A 17 0.55 3.01 13.77
C ASP A 17 0.29 1.78 12.91
N VAL A 18 1.36 1.21 12.36
CA VAL A 18 1.26 0.05 11.47
C VAL A 18 0.71 -1.20 12.18
N SER A 19 0.79 -1.28 13.52
CA SER A 19 0.22 -2.41 14.28
C SER A 19 -1.31 -2.48 14.20
N ARG A 20 -1.97 -1.41 13.77
CA ARG A 20 -3.41 -1.34 13.56
C ARG A 20 -3.85 -1.87 12.19
N ILE A 21 -2.90 -2.11 11.28
CA ILE A 21 -3.17 -2.64 9.94
C ILE A 21 -3.21 -4.16 10.00
N LYS A 22 -4.34 -4.76 9.61
CA LYS A 22 -4.54 -6.21 9.66
C LYS A 22 -4.13 -6.92 8.37
N THR A 23 -4.31 -6.26 7.23
CA THR A 23 -4.05 -6.85 5.90
C THR A 23 -3.63 -5.77 4.92
N ALA A 24 -2.73 -6.14 4.01
CA ALA A 24 -2.26 -5.27 2.94
C ALA A 24 -1.87 -6.13 1.73
N SER A 25 -2.42 -5.78 0.56
CA SER A 25 -2.30 -6.56 -0.68
C SER A 25 -1.01 -6.29 -1.45
N GLU A 26 -0.44 -5.10 -1.29
CA GLU A 26 0.71 -4.60 -2.06
C GLU A 26 1.95 -4.35 -1.19
N GLY A 27 2.00 -4.94 0.00
CA GLY A 27 3.07 -4.77 0.99
C GLY A 27 2.55 -4.26 2.33
N PHE A 28 3.13 -4.68 3.45
CA PHE A 28 2.69 -4.26 4.76
C PHE A 28 3.23 -2.87 5.09
N GLY A 29 2.33 -1.90 5.28
CA GLY A 29 2.73 -0.52 5.55
C GLY A 29 1.57 0.44 5.57
N ILE A 30 1.86 1.72 5.82
CA ILE A 30 0.88 2.79 5.70
C ILE A 30 0.72 3.15 4.22
N TYR A 31 -0.51 3.09 3.73
CA TYR A 31 -0.81 3.42 2.34
C TYR A 31 -1.00 4.92 2.18
N ILE A 32 -0.25 5.52 1.25
CA ILE A 32 -0.34 6.93 0.88
C ILE A 32 -0.39 7.04 -0.64
N THR A 33 -0.83 8.17 -1.18
CA THR A 33 -0.89 8.41 -2.62
C THR A 33 -0.54 9.85 -2.94
N GLU A 34 -0.03 10.12 -4.13
CA GLU A 34 0.18 11.48 -4.67
C GLU A 34 -1.12 12.21 -5.05
N ARG A 35 -2.28 11.58 -4.84
CA ARG A 35 -3.56 12.18 -5.21
C ARG A 35 -4.53 12.24 -4.05
N ARG A 36 -4.79 13.45 -3.57
CA ARG A 36 -5.79 13.72 -2.51
C ARG A 36 -7.14 13.08 -2.80
N ASN A 37 -7.62 13.15 -4.05
CA ASN A 37 -8.92 12.58 -4.41
C ASN A 37 -8.93 11.05 -4.28
N ILE A 38 -7.84 10.33 -4.59
CA ILE A 38 -7.73 8.88 -4.36
C ILE A 38 -7.75 8.60 -2.85
N ALA A 39 -6.96 9.33 -2.05
CA ALA A 39 -6.99 9.19 -0.59
C ALA A 39 -8.39 9.43 -0.01
N SER A 40 -9.14 10.41 -0.52
CA SER A 40 -10.54 10.66 -0.11
C SER A 40 -11.45 9.43 -0.27
N HIS A 41 -11.17 8.53 -1.23
CA HIS A 41 -11.98 7.33 -1.40
C HIS A 41 -11.90 6.41 -0.19
N TYR A 42 -10.70 6.30 0.41
CA TYR A 42 -10.42 5.45 1.55
C TYR A 42 -10.83 6.09 2.88
N ALA A 43 -10.96 7.41 2.93
CA ALA A 43 -11.43 8.13 4.11
C ALA A 43 -12.90 7.83 4.43
N ALA A 44 -13.75 7.66 3.42
CA ALA A 44 -15.18 7.43 3.60
C ALA A 44 -15.66 6.19 2.80
N PRO A 45 -15.26 4.96 3.19
CA PRO A 45 -15.57 3.76 2.44
C PRO A 45 -17.09 3.50 2.30
N GLY A 46 -17.89 3.95 3.27
CA GLY A 46 -19.35 3.83 3.23
C GLY A 46 -20.00 4.59 2.06
N VAL A 47 -19.37 5.66 1.56
CA VAL A 47 -19.87 6.44 0.41
C VAL A 47 -19.84 5.60 -0.87
N TRP A 48 -18.77 4.84 -1.09
CA TRP A 48 -18.62 3.97 -2.28
C TRP A 48 -19.28 2.61 -2.11
N ARG A 49 -19.36 2.13 -0.86
CA ARG A 49 -20.10 0.91 -0.50
C ARG A 49 -21.61 1.12 -0.48
N LYS A 50 -22.09 2.35 -0.76
CA LYS A 50 -23.51 2.73 -0.73
C LYS A 50 -24.17 2.38 0.60
N GLU A 51 -23.45 2.56 1.70
CA GLU A 51 -23.98 2.37 3.04
C GLU A 51 -25.01 3.47 3.33
N SER A 52 -26.06 3.13 4.09
CA SER A 52 -27.18 4.04 4.37
C SER A 52 -26.81 5.25 5.22
N ASP A 53 -25.70 5.17 5.96
CA ASP A 53 -25.17 6.24 6.82
C ASP A 53 -23.63 6.29 6.68
N PRO A 54 -23.12 6.89 5.59
CA PRO A 54 -21.70 6.94 5.35
C PRO A 54 -21.02 7.86 6.36
N ARG A 55 -20.18 7.29 7.22
CA ARG A 55 -19.40 8.08 8.18
C ARG A 55 -18.49 9.07 7.48
N ALA A 56 -18.41 10.28 8.03
CA ALA A 56 -17.40 11.25 7.67
C ALA A 56 -16.00 10.68 7.90
N GLY A 57 -15.10 10.94 6.96
CA GLY A 57 -13.71 10.49 6.99
C GLY A 57 -12.73 11.64 7.19
N TYR A 58 -11.45 11.30 7.27
CA TYR A 58 -10.35 12.26 7.39
C TYR A 58 -9.33 12.01 6.29
N VAL A 59 -8.90 13.11 5.67
CA VAL A 59 -7.80 13.09 4.69
C VAL A 59 -6.62 13.85 5.28
N TYR A 60 -5.52 13.13 5.39
CA TYR A 60 -4.25 13.58 5.92
C TYR A 60 -3.34 13.98 4.78
N GLU A 61 -2.73 15.15 4.90
CA GLU A 61 -1.55 15.51 4.13
C GLU A 61 -0.32 15.07 4.92
N VAL A 62 0.58 14.36 4.26
CA VAL A 62 1.72 13.73 4.89
C VAL A 62 3.00 14.01 4.13
N GLU A 63 4.08 14.16 4.87
CA GLU A 63 5.44 14.09 4.34
C GLU A 63 5.91 12.64 4.43
N ALA A 64 6.17 12.03 3.27
CA ALA A 64 6.74 10.70 3.16
C ALA A 64 8.26 10.73 3.37
N PRO A 65 8.86 9.63 3.88
CA PRO A 65 10.31 9.55 4.00
C PRO A 65 11.01 9.67 2.64
N ASP A 66 12.21 10.25 2.63
CA ASP A 66 13.13 10.08 1.52
C ASP A 66 13.60 8.62 1.46
N GLY A 67 13.85 8.09 0.26
CA GLY A 67 14.43 6.75 0.09
C GLY A 67 14.05 6.11 -1.24
N GLU A 68 14.60 4.92 -1.47
CA GLU A 68 14.20 4.11 -2.61
C GLU A 68 12.92 3.34 -2.31
N TYR A 69 12.08 3.19 -3.34
CA TYR A 69 10.85 2.42 -3.26
C TYR A 69 10.92 1.26 -4.24
N ILE A 70 10.50 0.09 -3.78
CA ILE A 70 10.36 -1.10 -4.63
C ILE A 70 9.21 -0.85 -5.59
N ASP A 71 9.45 -1.02 -6.89
CA ASP A 71 8.44 -0.75 -7.91
C ASP A 71 7.56 -1.98 -8.12
N ASN A 72 6.39 -2.00 -7.50
CA ASN A 72 5.47 -3.13 -7.59
C ASN A 72 4.91 -3.34 -9.01
N SER A 73 5.04 -2.37 -9.91
CA SER A 73 4.64 -2.56 -11.32
C SER A 73 5.59 -3.49 -12.09
N LYS A 74 6.79 -3.73 -11.56
CA LYS A 74 7.81 -4.57 -12.20
C LYS A 74 7.78 -6.01 -11.70
N PRO A 75 8.06 -6.99 -12.57
CA PRO A 75 8.29 -8.37 -12.14
C PRO A 75 9.53 -8.46 -11.23
N LEU A 76 9.68 -9.58 -10.51
CA LEU A 76 10.79 -9.78 -9.56
C LEU A 76 12.17 -9.65 -10.25
N ASP A 77 12.30 -10.14 -11.48
CA ASP A 77 13.57 -10.14 -12.22
C ASP A 77 14.05 -8.74 -12.61
N ASP A 78 13.11 -7.79 -12.73
CA ASP A 78 13.38 -6.40 -13.11
C ASP A 78 13.58 -5.46 -11.89
N GLN A 79 13.54 -6.02 -10.67
CA GLN A 79 13.85 -5.28 -9.46
C GLN A 79 15.36 -5.01 -9.34
N PRO A 80 15.77 -3.94 -8.61
CA PRO A 80 17.18 -3.73 -8.27
C PRO A 80 17.79 -4.97 -7.62
N ALA A 81 19.09 -5.20 -7.87
CA ALA A 81 19.75 -6.47 -7.50
C ALA A 81 19.55 -6.88 -6.02
N THR A 82 19.64 -5.92 -5.11
CA THR A 82 19.41 -6.14 -3.67
C THR A 82 17.97 -6.53 -3.37
N ALA A 83 16.98 -5.76 -3.85
CA ALA A 83 15.56 -6.09 -3.68
C ALA A 83 15.20 -7.43 -4.31
N ARG A 84 15.69 -7.70 -5.54
CA ARG A 84 15.47 -8.97 -6.25
C ARG A 84 15.96 -10.15 -5.43
N ALA A 85 17.18 -10.10 -4.92
CA ALA A 85 17.74 -11.19 -4.11
C ALA A 85 16.87 -11.46 -2.88
N ILE A 86 16.51 -10.41 -2.12
CA ILE A 86 15.67 -10.53 -0.92
C ILE A 86 14.29 -11.13 -1.25
N LEU A 87 13.67 -10.68 -2.34
CA LEU A 87 12.34 -11.16 -2.74
C LEU A 87 12.39 -12.61 -3.24
N LEU A 88 13.40 -13.00 -4.01
CA LEU A 88 13.58 -14.38 -4.46
C LEU A 88 13.85 -15.33 -3.30
N ASP A 89 14.67 -14.91 -2.32
CA ASP A 89 14.91 -15.67 -1.09
C ASP A 89 13.60 -15.86 -0.31
N ALA A 90 12.75 -14.83 -0.23
CA ALA A 90 11.43 -14.94 0.40
C ALA A 90 10.53 -15.98 -0.29
N VAL A 91 10.54 -16.05 -1.63
CA VAL A 91 9.80 -17.07 -2.39
C VAL A 91 10.37 -18.48 -2.15
N ALA A 92 11.69 -18.60 -2.04
CA ALA A 92 12.36 -19.86 -1.75
C ALA A 92 12.00 -20.39 -0.35
N MET A 93 11.92 -19.50 0.65
CA MET A 93 11.60 -19.82 2.04
C MET A 93 10.13 -20.22 2.30
N LEU A 94 9.23 -20.06 1.33
CA LEU A 94 7.83 -20.47 1.49
C LEU A 94 7.71 -21.97 1.78
N SER A 95 6.97 -22.34 2.81
CA SER A 95 6.89 -23.73 3.27
C SER A 95 5.47 -24.12 3.67
N GLY A 96 5.26 -25.41 3.95
CA GLY A 96 3.96 -25.97 4.30
C GLY A 96 3.08 -26.34 3.09
N SER A 97 1.89 -26.85 3.38
CA SER A 97 0.98 -27.48 2.40
C SER A 97 0.49 -26.53 1.31
N MET A 98 0.40 -25.22 1.60
CA MET A 98 -0.05 -24.21 0.64
C MET A 98 1.09 -23.60 -0.20
N SER A 99 2.35 -23.89 0.11
CA SER A 99 3.50 -23.21 -0.51
C SER A 99 3.60 -23.41 -2.02
N GLY A 100 3.19 -24.56 -2.55
CA GLY A 100 3.11 -24.81 -3.99
C GLY A 100 2.12 -23.88 -4.69
N TRP A 101 0.93 -23.71 -4.11
CA TRP A 101 -0.09 -22.78 -4.62
C TRP A 101 0.36 -21.32 -4.50
N TRP A 102 1.01 -20.92 -3.40
CA TRP A 102 1.55 -19.57 -3.25
C TRP A 102 2.58 -19.24 -4.33
N ARG A 103 3.53 -20.14 -4.62
CA ARG A 103 4.50 -19.95 -5.70
C ARG A 103 3.83 -19.87 -7.07
N PHE A 104 2.81 -20.68 -7.31
CA PHE A 104 2.01 -20.61 -8.53
C PHE A 104 1.35 -19.22 -8.68
N VAL A 105 0.71 -18.72 -7.62
CA VAL A 105 0.05 -17.40 -7.64
C VAL A 105 1.08 -16.28 -7.87
N ILE A 106 2.23 -16.32 -7.19
CA ILE A 106 3.30 -15.34 -7.40
C ILE A 106 3.75 -15.35 -8.87
N ALA A 107 4.04 -16.52 -9.43
CA ALA A 107 4.52 -16.64 -10.81
C ALA A 107 3.52 -16.06 -11.83
N ASN A 108 2.21 -16.21 -11.60
CA ASN A 108 1.16 -15.77 -12.52
C ASN A 108 0.62 -14.35 -12.26
N ALA A 109 0.94 -13.74 -11.11
CA ALA A 109 0.42 -12.43 -10.71
C ALA A 109 0.51 -11.31 -11.78
N PRO A 110 1.59 -11.16 -12.59
CA PRO A 110 1.68 -10.08 -13.58
C PRO A 110 0.62 -10.19 -14.69
N THR A 111 0.05 -11.38 -14.90
CA THR A 111 -0.98 -11.63 -15.91
C THR A 111 -2.41 -11.51 -15.38
N GLU A 112 -2.59 -11.38 -14.07
CA GLU A 112 -3.90 -11.30 -13.40
C GLU A 112 -4.32 -9.85 -13.10
N TYR A 113 -3.83 -8.88 -13.87
CA TYR A 113 -4.22 -7.47 -13.78
C TYR A 113 -5.76 -7.33 -13.85
N PRO A 114 -6.42 -6.52 -13.00
CA PRO A 114 -5.87 -5.52 -12.07
C PRO A 114 -5.68 -6.02 -10.63
N ARG A 115 -5.60 -7.33 -10.38
CA ARG A 115 -5.86 -7.83 -9.03
C ARG A 115 -4.65 -7.80 -8.09
N TYR A 116 -3.43 -8.15 -8.51
CA TYR A 116 -2.25 -8.20 -7.63
C TYR A 116 -0.91 -8.13 -8.39
N THR A 117 0.15 -7.66 -7.73
CA THR A 117 1.52 -7.66 -8.27
C THR A 117 2.35 -8.85 -7.79
N GLN A 118 3.42 -9.20 -8.51
CA GLN A 118 4.37 -10.24 -8.09
C GLN A 118 5.00 -9.90 -6.73
N VAL A 119 5.46 -8.67 -6.57
CA VAL A 119 6.00 -8.16 -5.30
C VAL A 119 4.95 -8.22 -4.20
N GLY A 120 3.74 -7.69 -4.44
CA GLY A 120 2.66 -7.68 -3.46
C GLY A 120 2.29 -9.07 -2.96
N LYS A 121 2.18 -10.05 -3.87
CA LYS A 121 1.94 -11.46 -3.51
C LYS A 121 3.09 -12.09 -2.73
N THR A 122 4.33 -11.83 -3.12
CA THR A 122 5.50 -12.31 -2.37
C THR A 122 5.46 -11.80 -0.93
N LEU A 123 5.25 -10.49 -0.72
CA LEU A 123 5.15 -9.89 0.62
C LEU A 123 3.98 -10.47 1.41
N TYR A 124 2.81 -10.58 0.79
CA TYR A 124 1.61 -11.13 1.42
C TYR A 124 1.81 -12.59 1.88
N PHE A 125 2.30 -13.47 1.00
CA PHE A 125 2.49 -14.88 1.34
C PHE A 125 3.66 -15.10 2.30
N ALA A 126 4.71 -14.29 2.22
CA ALA A 126 5.80 -14.35 3.18
C ALA A 126 5.31 -14.04 4.61
N ARG A 127 4.35 -13.11 4.78
CA ARG A 127 3.66 -12.92 6.08
C ARG A 127 2.82 -14.13 6.49
N GLN A 128 2.05 -14.72 5.57
CA GLN A 128 1.28 -15.93 5.86
C GLN A 128 2.18 -17.10 6.27
N ASN A 129 3.40 -17.15 5.73
CA ASN A 129 4.44 -18.12 6.09
C ASN A 129 5.13 -17.82 7.44
N GLY A 130 4.87 -16.67 8.06
CA GLY A 130 5.55 -16.24 9.30
C GLY A 130 6.95 -15.64 9.08
N THR A 131 7.30 -15.32 7.83
CA THR A 131 8.61 -14.78 7.43
C THR A 131 8.44 -13.41 6.74
N PRO A 132 8.01 -12.35 7.45
CA PRO A 132 7.83 -11.02 6.84
C PRO A 132 9.14 -10.48 6.25
N VAL A 133 9.04 -9.81 5.11
CA VAL A 133 10.21 -9.42 4.29
C VAL A 133 10.52 -7.93 4.43
N GLU A 134 9.51 -7.13 4.78
CA GLU A 134 9.62 -5.68 4.93
C GLU A 134 10.77 -5.23 5.84
N PRO A 135 11.05 -5.85 7.01
CA PRO A 135 12.18 -5.45 7.85
C PRO A 135 13.54 -5.61 7.16
N THR A 136 13.71 -6.66 6.36
CA THR A 136 14.94 -6.90 5.60
C THR A 136 15.09 -5.88 4.47
N LEU A 137 14.00 -5.56 3.78
CA LEU A 137 13.98 -4.53 2.75
C LEU A 137 14.26 -3.13 3.34
N ALA A 138 13.69 -2.80 4.49
CA ALA A 138 13.95 -1.57 5.21
C ALA A 138 15.43 -1.45 5.62
N THR A 139 16.02 -2.54 6.14
CA THR A 139 17.45 -2.60 6.48
C THR A 139 18.34 -2.40 5.25
N ALA A 140 17.89 -2.84 4.08
CA ALA A 140 18.56 -2.64 2.80
C ALA A 140 18.40 -1.21 2.23
N GLY A 141 17.68 -0.31 2.91
CA GLY A 141 17.51 1.08 2.54
C GLY A 141 16.22 1.41 1.78
N TYR A 142 15.30 0.46 1.64
CA TYR A 142 14.00 0.72 1.00
C TYR A 142 13.01 1.34 1.98
N ALA A 143 12.44 2.49 1.62
CA ALA A 143 11.44 3.18 2.42
C ALA A 143 10.05 2.49 2.35
N GLY A 144 9.83 1.70 1.29
CA GLY A 144 8.57 1.03 1.06
C GLY A 144 8.42 0.46 -0.34
N CYS A 145 7.18 0.20 -0.70
CA CYS A 145 6.77 -0.16 -2.05
C CYS A 145 6.06 1.02 -2.71
N LYS A 146 6.23 1.15 -4.03
CA LYS A 146 5.47 2.06 -4.89
C LYS A 146 4.70 1.24 -5.91
N TYR A 147 3.41 1.49 -6.03
CA TYR A 147 2.56 1.00 -7.09
C TYR A 147 2.26 2.14 -8.06
N VAL A 148 2.68 1.96 -9.31
CA VAL A 148 2.48 2.94 -10.38
C VAL A 148 1.19 2.57 -11.12
N THR A 149 0.25 3.49 -11.18
CA THR A 149 -0.95 3.38 -12.03
C THR A 149 -0.94 4.49 -13.08
N ASP A 150 -1.80 4.37 -14.09
CA ASP A 150 -2.02 5.43 -15.09
C ASP A 150 -2.52 6.74 -14.46
N LEU A 151 -3.08 6.66 -13.25
CA LEU A 151 -3.65 7.81 -12.54
C LEU A 151 -2.65 8.41 -11.55
N ALA A 152 -2.05 7.60 -10.69
CA ALA A 152 -1.18 8.07 -9.62
C ALA A 152 -0.19 7.01 -9.16
N ASN A 153 0.83 7.46 -8.44
CA ASN A 153 1.58 6.58 -7.57
C ASN A 153 0.85 6.39 -6.23
N GLU A 154 0.76 5.14 -5.82
CA GLU A 154 0.40 4.74 -4.47
C GLU A 154 1.64 4.13 -3.80
N PHE A 155 1.77 4.29 -2.48
CA PHE A 155 2.94 3.83 -1.76
C PHE A 155 2.50 3.11 -0.49
N ALA A 156 3.20 2.03 -0.15
CA ALA A 156 3.10 1.38 1.16
C ALA A 156 4.40 1.64 1.92
N ILE A 157 4.34 2.44 2.98
CA ILE A 157 5.50 2.83 3.78
C ILE A 157 5.73 1.82 4.90
N PHE A 158 6.94 1.24 4.97
CA PHE A 158 7.25 0.19 5.95
C PHE A 158 7.34 0.72 7.38
N ASP A 159 7.99 1.87 7.58
CA ASP A 159 8.10 2.52 8.89
C ASP A 159 7.06 3.63 9.05
N SER A 160 6.03 3.37 9.86
CA SER A 160 5.01 4.38 10.17
C SER A 160 5.56 5.58 10.95
N GLY A 161 6.66 5.43 11.69
CA GLY A 161 7.31 6.52 12.43
C GLY A 161 8.04 7.51 11.52
N ALA A 162 8.34 7.10 10.28
CA ALA A 162 8.98 7.95 9.28
C ALA A 162 7.99 8.90 8.57
N LEU A 163 6.69 8.71 8.78
CA LEU A 163 5.64 9.59 8.23
C LEU A 163 5.36 10.76 9.17
N ARG A 164 5.32 11.97 8.61
CA ARG A 164 4.96 13.18 9.35
C ARG A 164 3.63 13.73 8.84
N ILE A 165 2.64 13.82 9.73
CA ILE A 165 1.38 14.51 9.44
C ILE A 165 1.65 16.01 9.35
N ILE A 166 1.25 16.62 8.23
CA ILE A 166 1.32 18.07 8.01
C ILE A 166 -0.01 18.70 8.40
N SER A 167 -1.10 18.14 7.87
CA SER A 167 -2.45 18.65 8.10
C SER A 167 -3.48 17.52 8.02
N VAL A 168 -4.67 17.74 8.60
CA VAL A 168 -5.82 16.84 8.50
C VAL A 168 -7.07 17.64 8.17
N SER A 169 -7.88 17.11 7.26
CA SER A 169 -9.15 17.71 6.84
C SER A 169 -10.28 16.69 6.94
N ALA A 170 -11.40 17.07 7.54
CA ALA A 170 -12.60 16.24 7.55
C ALA A 170 -13.26 16.26 6.16
N LEU A 171 -13.64 15.09 5.65
CA LEU A 171 -14.61 14.96 4.58
C LEU A 171 -15.99 15.10 5.21
N SER A 172 -16.55 16.31 5.15
CA SER A 172 -17.95 16.52 5.46
C SER A 172 -18.79 15.59 4.56
N GLY A 173 -19.74 14.84 5.14
CA GLY A 173 -20.57 13.84 4.46
C GLY A 173 -21.51 14.39 3.36
N GLY A 174 -21.24 15.58 2.82
CA GLY A 174 -21.97 16.21 1.74
C GLY A 174 -21.14 16.30 0.47
N LYS A 175 -21.63 15.61 -0.57
CA LYS A 175 -21.21 15.65 -1.98
C LYS A 175 -19.78 15.19 -2.28
N HIS A 176 -19.70 13.93 -2.70
CA HIS A 176 -18.51 13.37 -3.31
C HIS A 176 -18.26 14.02 -4.69
N PRO A 177 -17.05 14.51 -5.01
CA PRO A 177 -16.75 15.28 -6.25
C PRO A 177 -16.93 14.50 -7.57
N TRP A 178 -17.31 13.23 -7.54
CA TRP A 178 -17.59 12.42 -8.74
C TRP A 178 -19.08 12.27 -9.04
N VAL A 179 -19.96 12.79 -8.19
CA VAL A 179 -21.41 12.80 -8.46
C VAL A 179 -21.79 13.88 -9.49
N GLU A 180 -20.95 14.89 -9.69
CA GLU A 180 -21.22 15.98 -10.65
C GLU A 180 -20.70 15.72 -12.07
N ALA A 181 -19.91 14.66 -12.32
CA ALA A 181 -19.42 14.34 -13.67
C ALA A 181 -20.41 13.51 -14.52
N ALA A 182 -21.64 13.31 -14.05
CA ALA A 182 -22.65 12.48 -14.70
C ALA A 182 -24.05 13.15 -14.81
N GLN A 183 -24.08 14.49 -14.86
CA GLN A 183 -25.28 15.28 -15.22
C GLN A 183 -24.95 16.20 -16.38
#